data_AF-A0A3A0ATM0-F1
#
_entry.id   AF-A0A3A0ATM0-F1
#
_cell.length_a   1.000
_cell.length_b   1.000
_cell.length_c   1.000
_cell.angle_alpha   90.00
_cell.angle_beta   90.00
_cell.angle_gamma   90.00
#
_symmetry.space_group_name_H-M   'P 1'
#
loop_
_entity.id
_entity.type
_entity.pdbx_description
1 polymer ?
#
loop_
_entity_poly.entity_id
_entity_poly.type
_entity_poly.pdbx_seq_one_letter_code
_entity_poly.pdbx_strand_id
1 'polypeptide(L)'
;MPSDLLLRRKWTFRAHGRQVVFVKRPVEHTSHVLMKAFLWALYLPDYPNLKVEVPAGDRYKPDVVAFDPADPAAAPLFWGEAGQVGVEKIRALARRYPHTHFAIAKWDT
;
A
#
# COMPACT_ATOMS: atom_id res chain seq x y z
N MET A 1 -9.56 6.99 31.39
CA MET A 1 -9.63 6.37 30.05
C MET A 1 -9.68 7.50 29.03
N PRO A 2 -8.71 7.69 28.15
CA PRO A 2 -8.84 8.70 27.10
C PRO A 2 -10.03 8.29 26.24
N SER A 3 -10.99 9.21 26.09
CA SER A 3 -12.13 9.06 25.19
C SER A 3 -11.60 8.73 23.79
N ASP A 4 -11.90 7.54 23.29
CA ASP A 4 -11.60 7.16 21.91
C ASP A 4 -12.28 8.17 20.99
N LEU A 5 -11.48 9.09 20.43
CA LEU A 5 -11.91 9.99 19.38
C LEU A 5 -12.16 9.13 18.14
N LEU A 6 -13.41 8.69 17.96
CA LEU A 6 -13.87 8.02 16.75
C LEU A 6 -13.82 9.00 15.57
N LEU A 7 -12.63 9.13 14.98
CA LEU A 7 -12.44 9.90 13.76
C LEU A 7 -13.08 9.12 12.60
N ARG A 8 -14.31 9.52 12.26
CA ARG A 8 -15.09 8.95 11.15
C ARG A 8 -14.19 8.79 9.91
N ARG A 9 -14.19 7.60 9.31
CA ARG A 9 -13.38 7.21 8.13
C ARG A 9 -11.89 6.96 8.37
N LYS A 10 -11.37 7.06 9.61
CA LYS A 10 -10.05 6.53 9.96
C LYS A 10 -10.17 5.11 10.48
N TRP A 11 -9.45 4.20 9.85
CA TRP A 11 -9.47 2.77 10.18
C TRP A 11 -8.07 2.40 10.64
N THR A 12 -7.97 1.92 11.87
CA THR A 12 -6.69 1.50 12.45
C THR A 12 -6.58 -0.01 12.32
N PHE A 13 -5.54 -0.46 11.62
CA PHE A 13 -5.22 -1.89 11.47
C PHE A 13 -3.95 -2.21 12.22
N ARG A 14 -3.89 -3.43 12.77
CA ARG A 14 -2.72 -3.96 13.49
C ARG A 14 -2.35 -5.32 12.92
N ALA A 15 -1.07 -5.50 12.62
CA ALA A 15 -0.51 -6.77 12.19
C ALA A 15 0.97 -6.81 12.58
N HIS A 16 1.48 -8.00 12.95
CA HIS A 16 2.90 -8.21 13.28
C HIS A 16 3.47 -7.18 14.27
N GLY A 17 2.71 -6.84 15.32
CA GLY A 17 3.13 -5.84 16.33
C GLY A 17 3.18 -4.39 15.84
N ARG A 18 2.77 -4.11 14.59
CA ARG A 18 2.71 -2.75 14.04
C ARG A 18 1.29 -2.27 13.87
N GLN A 19 1.15 -0.95 13.78
CA GLN A 19 -0.12 -0.28 13.57
C GLN A 19 -0.01 0.64 12.36
N VAL A 20 -1.07 0.70 11.55
CA VAL A 20 -1.21 1.65 10.45
C VAL A 20 -2.63 2.21 10.44
N VAL A 21 -2.77 3.47 10.02
CA VAL A 21 -4.06 4.14 9.88
C VAL A 21 -4.36 4.36 8.41
N PHE A 22 -5.49 3.82 7.96
CA PHE A 22 -6.04 4.08 6.64
C PHE A 22 -7.13 5.15 6.74
N VAL A 23 -7.18 6.05 5.77
CA VAL A 23 -8.22 7.08 5.69
C VAL A 23 -9.09 6.79 4.47
N LYS A 24 -10.31 6.28 4.71
CA LYS A 24 -11.25 5.98 3.64
C LYS A 24 -11.72 7.28 2.98
N ARG A 25 -11.47 7.44 1.68
CA ARG A 25 -11.97 8.60 0.93
C ARG A 25 -13.48 8.49 0.68
N PRO A 26 -14.20 9.62 0.47
CA PRO A 26 -15.66 9.59 0.28
C PRO A 26 -16.14 8.63 -0.81
N VAL A 27 -15.46 8.63 -1.96
CA VAL A 27 -15.79 7.82 -3.15
C VAL A 27 -15.10 6.46 -3.19
N GLU A 28 -14.24 6.16 -2.22
CA GLU A 28 -13.48 4.92 -2.18
C GLU A 28 -14.34 3.79 -1.59
N HIS A 29 -14.39 2.64 -2.25
CA HIS A 29 -15.07 1.46 -1.72
C HIS A 29 -14.33 0.88 -0.51
N THR A 30 -15.08 0.38 0.46
CA THR A 30 -14.50 -0.27 1.65
C THR A 30 -13.61 -1.45 1.29
N SER A 31 -13.98 -2.23 0.27
CA SER A 31 -13.17 -3.33 -0.24
C SER A 31 -11.77 -2.86 -0.68
N HIS A 32 -11.66 -1.68 -1.26
CA HIS A 32 -10.36 -1.11 -1.64
C HIS A 32 -9.48 -0.83 -0.42
N VAL A 33 -10.03 -0.20 0.63
CA VAL A 33 -9.30 0.04 1.89
C VAL A 33 -8.84 -1.28 2.51
N LEU A 34 -9.72 -2.28 2.53
CA LEU A 34 -9.39 -3.60 3.07
C LEU A 34 -8.29 -4.30 2.25
N MET A 35 -8.38 -4.30 0.92
CA MET A 35 -7.33 -4.87 0.05
C MET A 35 -5.95 -4.29 0.36
N LYS A 36 -5.85 -2.97 0.56
CA LYS A 36 -4.58 -2.32 0.95
C LYS A 36 -4.11 -2.76 2.33
N ALA A 37 -5.02 -2.86 3.30
CA ALA A 37 -4.70 -3.31 4.64
C ALA A 37 -4.22 -4.77 4.66
N PHE A 38 -4.84 -5.64 3.87
CA PHE A 38 -4.41 -7.04 3.73
C PHE A 38 -3.08 -7.16 3.00
N LEU A 39 -2.84 -6.41 1.92
CA LEU A 39 -1.52 -6.36 1.28
C LEU A 39 -0.44 -5.90 2.26
N TRP A 40 -0.71 -4.83 3.00
CA TRP A 40 0.21 -4.33 4.02
C TRP A 40 0.51 -5.41 5.06
N ALA A 41 -0.52 -6.04 5.62
CA ALA A 41 -0.34 -7.05 6.66
C ALA A 41 0.40 -8.29 6.14
N LEU A 42 0.03 -8.79 4.95
CA LEU A 42 0.58 -10.00 4.35
C LEU A 42 2.10 -9.89 4.11
N TYR A 43 2.56 -8.76 3.58
CA TYR A 43 3.95 -8.55 3.21
C TYR A 43 4.78 -7.84 4.27
N LEU A 44 4.17 -7.51 5.42
CA LEU A 44 4.87 -6.84 6.49
C LEU A 44 6.07 -7.60 7.06
N PRO A 45 6.03 -8.94 7.21
CA PRO A 45 7.19 -9.71 7.65
C PRO A 45 8.39 -9.59 6.70
N ASP A 46 8.14 -9.60 5.38
CA ASP A 46 9.18 -9.58 4.36
C ASP A 46 9.71 -8.16 4.09
N TYR A 47 8.85 -7.15 4.25
CA TYR A 47 9.17 -5.74 4.06
C TYR A 47 8.81 -4.92 5.31
N PRO A 48 9.68 -4.94 6.34
CA PRO A 48 9.39 -4.31 7.62
C PRO A 48 9.24 -2.79 7.56
N ASN A 49 9.55 -2.13 6.46
CA ASN A 49 9.40 -0.69 6.28
C ASN A 49 8.29 -0.31 5.30
N LEU A 50 7.33 -1.21 5.05
CA LEU A 50 6.14 -0.92 4.25
C LEU A 50 5.44 0.37 4.70
N LYS A 51 5.11 1.18 3.71
CA LYS A 51 4.35 2.42 3.81
C LYS A 51 3.08 2.29 2.98
N VAL A 52 2.04 3.00 3.40
CA VAL A 52 0.72 2.98 2.76
C VAL A 52 0.45 4.36 2.16
N GLU A 53 -0.01 4.37 0.90
CA GLU A 53 -0.38 5.59 0.16
C GLU A 53 0.67 6.71 0.25
N VAL A 54 1.94 6.40 0.09
CA VAL A 54 3.01 7.41 -0.03
C VAL A 54 3.47 7.54 -1.48
N PRO A 55 3.86 8.75 -1.95
CA PRO A 55 4.46 8.92 -3.26
C PRO A 55 5.78 8.12 -3.39
N ALA A 56 6.06 7.64 -4.60
CA ALA A 56 7.27 6.88 -4.92
C ALA A 56 8.19 7.59 -5.94
N GLY A 57 8.09 8.92 -6.04
CA GLY A 57 8.86 9.70 -7.01
C GLY A 57 8.48 9.43 -8.48
N ASP A 58 7.33 8.80 -8.71
CA ASP A 58 6.84 8.43 -10.04
C ASP A 58 5.51 9.12 -10.36
N ARG A 59 5.12 9.13 -11.64
CA ARG A 59 3.77 9.55 -12.07
C ARG A 59 2.68 8.68 -11.44
N TYR A 60 3.00 7.42 -11.16
CA TYR A 60 2.11 6.50 -10.49
C TYR A 60 2.37 6.48 -8.99
N LYS A 61 1.29 6.42 -8.22
CA LYS A 61 1.36 6.25 -6.77
C LYS A 61 0.96 4.81 -6.40
N PRO A 62 1.80 4.08 -5.64
CA PRO A 62 1.42 2.78 -5.10
C PRO A 62 0.42 2.92 -3.96
N ASP A 63 -0.37 1.88 -3.74
CA ASP A 63 -1.19 1.78 -2.53
C ASP A 63 -0.36 1.35 -1.32
N VAL A 64 0.60 0.44 -1.54
CA VAL A 64 1.52 -0.07 -0.53
C VAL A 64 2.92 -0.12 -1.14
N VAL A 65 3.95 0.32 -0.43
CA VAL A 65 5.31 0.40 -0.99
C VAL A 65 6.38 0.24 0.08
N ALA A 66 7.50 -0.37 -0.27
CA ALA A 66 8.74 -0.32 0.52
C ALA A 66 9.89 0.20 -0.34
N PHE A 67 10.79 0.93 0.29
CA PHE A 67 12.04 1.41 -0.30
C PHE A 67 13.22 0.76 0.42
N ASP A 68 14.43 0.91 -0.09
CA ASP A 68 15.61 0.55 0.70
C ASP A 68 15.76 1.57 1.86
N PRO A 69 15.85 1.14 3.14
CA PRO A 69 16.16 2.05 4.24
C PRO A 69 17.51 2.76 4.09
N ALA A 70 18.51 2.10 3.46
CA ALA A 70 19.85 2.63 3.26
C ALA A 70 19.91 3.64 2.10
N ASP A 71 19.06 3.45 1.09
CA ASP A 71 18.89 4.39 -0.02
C ASP A 71 17.41 4.58 -0.39
N PRO A 72 16.70 5.50 0.29
CA PRO A 72 15.31 5.79 -0.02
C PRO A 72 15.08 6.43 -1.40
N ALA A 73 16.13 6.89 -2.08
CA ALA A 73 16.05 7.43 -3.43
C ALA A 73 16.18 6.33 -4.51
N ALA A 74 16.60 5.12 -4.12
CA ALA A 74 16.64 3.96 -4.99
C ALA A 74 15.23 3.53 -5.45
N ALA A 75 15.20 2.61 -6.41
CA ALA A 75 13.97 1.98 -6.85
C ALA A 75 13.24 1.30 -5.67
N PRO A 76 11.89 1.29 -5.66
CA PRO A 76 11.14 0.62 -4.61
C PRO A 76 11.47 -0.88 -4.56
N LEU A 77 11.61 -1.43 -3.36
CA LEU A 77 11.81 -2.87 -3.16
C LEU A 77 10.50 -3.64 -3.36
N PHE A 78 9.37 -3.01 -3.00
CA PHE A 78 8.03 -3.59 -3.10
C PHE A 78 7.04 -2.55 -3.64
N TRP A 79 6.12 -2.99 -4.49
CA TRP A 79 5.04 -2.18 -5.04
C TRP A 79 3.72 -2.95 -5.02
N GLY A 80 2.79 -2.51 -4.19
CA GLY A 80 1.47 -3.06 -4.01
C GLY A 80 0.38 -2.19 -4.63
N GLU A 81 -0.54 -2.83 -5.35
CA GLU A 81 -1.73 -2.21 -5.95
C GLU A 81 -3.00 -2.96 -5.53
N ALA A 82 -4.07 -2.22 -5.25
CA ALA A 82 -5.36 -2.79 -4.90
C ALA A 82 -6.44 -2.46 -5.96
N GLY A 83 -7.30 -3.44 -6.24
CA GLY A 83 -8.47 -3.25 -7.09
C GLY A 83 -8.21 -3.27 -8.60
N GLN A 84 -8.72 -2.27 -9.31
CA GLN A 84 -8.62 -2.19 -10.77
C GLN A 84 -7.31 -1.47 -11.16
N VAL A 85 -6.40 -2.20 -11.79
CA VAL A 85 -5.10 -1.68 -12.24
C VAL A 85 -5.00 -1.81 -13.75
N GLY A 86 -4.74 -0.70 -14.44
CA GLY A 86 -4.57 -0.70 -15.89
C GLY A 86 -3.31 -1.44 -16.33
N VAL A 87 -3.39 -2.14 -17.46
CA VAL A 87 -2.29 -2.93 -18.03
C VAL A 87 -1.11 -2.03 -18.41
N GLU A 88 -1.38 -0.81 -18.89
CA GLU A 88 -0.37 0.18 -19.27
C GLU A 88 0.45 0.62 -18.06
N LYS A 89 -0.19 0.77 -16.90
CA LYS A 89 0.48 1.09 -15.64
C LYS A 89 1.41 -0.06 -15.24
N ILE A 90 0.91 -1.30 -15.26
CA ILE A 90 1.71 -2.48 -14.91
C ILE A 90 2.92 -2.60 -15.84
N ARG A 91 2.74 -2.51 -17.17
CA ARG A 91 3.84 -2.57 -18.15
C ARG A 91 4.86 -1.46 -17.93
N ALA A 92 4.41 -0.24 -17.69
CA ALA A 92 5.30 0.89 -17.44
C ALA A 92 6.14 0.69 -16.17
N LEU A 93 5.52 0.22 -15.09
CA LEU A 93 6.19 -0.04 -13.82
C LEU A 93 7.16 -1.22 -13.90
N ALA A 94 6.75 -2.35 -14.48
CA ALA A 94 7.59 -3.53 -14.63
C ALA A 94 8.85 -3.26 -15.46
N ARG A 95 8.73 -2.44 -16.52
CA ARG A 95 9.89 -2.00 -17.31
C ARG A 95 10.81 -1.06 -16.54
N ARG A 96 10.24 -0.15 -15.75
CA ARG A 96 11.00 0.87 -15.01
C ARG A 96 11.71 0.28 -13.79
N TYR A 97 11.07 -0.66 -13.11
CA TYR A 97 11.57 -1.25 -11.88
C TYR A 97 11.62 -2.79 -11.98
N PRO A 98 12.56 -3.34 -12.77
CA PRO A 98 12.61 -4.77 -13.08
C PRO A 98 12.92 -5.66 -11.88
N HIS A 99 13.44 -5.09 -10.79
CA HIS A 99 13.80 -5.82 -9.56
C HIS A 99 12.82 -5.60 -8.41
N THR A 100 11.75 -4.84 -8.64
CA THR A 100 10.71 -4.61 -7.62
C THR A 100 9.78 -5.81 -7.54
N HIS A 101 9.46 -6.23 -6.32
CA HIS A 101 8.38 -7.18 -6.09
C HIS A 101 7.03 -6.48 -6.27
N PHE A 102 6.29 -6.87 -7.32
CA PHE A 102 4.94 -6.39 -7.57
C PHE A 102 3.89 -7.33 -6.97
N ALA A 103 2.96 -6.78 -6.20
CA ALA A 103 1.80 -7.49 -5.70
C ALA A 103 0.51 -6.77 -6.09
N ILE A 104 -0.47 -7.51 -6.60
CA ILE A 104 -1.77 -6.97 -7.01
C ILE A 104 -2.86 -7.70 -6.23
N ALA A 105 -3.59 -6.96 -5.39
CA ALA A 105 -4.77 -7.49 -4.74
C ALA A 105 -5.99 -7.24 -5.62
N LYS A 106 -6.65 -8.34 -5.99
CA LYS A 106 -7.89 -8.33 -6.75
C LYS A 106 -8.92 -9.16 -6.02
N TRP A 107 -10.02 -8.52 -5.63
CA TRP A 107 -11.22 -9.23 -5.17
C TRP A 107 -12.29 -9.14 -6.25
N ASP A 108 -13.08 -10.18 -6.37
CA ASP A 108 -14.21 -10.23 -7.30
C ASP A 108 -15.19 -9.10 -6.93
N THR A 109 -15.37 -8.19 -7.88
CA THR A 109 -16.38 -7.12 -7.85
C THR A 109 -16.96 -6.99 -9.23
#